data_AF-A0A830DGP3-F1
#
_entry.id   AF-A0A830DGP3-F1
#
_cell.length_a   1.000
_cell.length_b   1.000
_cell.length_c   1.000
_cell.angle_alpha   90.00
_cell.angle_beta   90.00
_cell.angle_gamma   90.00
#
_symmetry.space_group_name_H-M   'P 1'
#
loop_
_entity.id
_entity.type
_entity.pdbx_description
1 polymer ?
#
loop_
_entity_poly.entity_id
_entity_poly.type
_entity_poly.pdbx_seq_one_letter_code
_entity_poly.pdbx_strand_id
1 'polypeptide(L)'
;MNRLHHDRSDDLNLITVSHGLAIRIFLMKWFKWTVKQFEYLNNVGNCEFRVMQLGNGGEYSLVVNHTDEEMQEWGLSREMIEDQ
;
A
#
# COMPACT_ATOMS: atom_id res chain seq x y z
N MET A 1 -3.74 -19.33 -15.10
CA MET A 1 -4.51 -18.21 -15.69
C MET A 1 -3.60 -16.99 -15.71
N ASN A 2 -2.80 -16.80 -16.77
CA ASN A 2 -2.17 -15.49 -17.03
C ASN A 2 -3.04 -14.84 -18.10
N ARG A 3 -4.06 -14.09 -17.65
CA ARG A 3 -4.99 -13.39 -18.55
C ARG A 3 -4.40 -12.10 -19.13
N LEU A 4 -3.33 -11.61 -18.52
CA LEU A 4 -2.54 -10.50 -19.03
C LEU A 4 -1.39 -11.13 -19.84
N HIS A 5 -1.42 -10.97 -21.16
CA HIS A 5 -0.30 -11.31 -22.04
C HIS A 5 0.82 -10.29 -21.78
N HIS A 6 1.52 -10.46 -20.67
CA HIS A 6 2.57 -9.55 -20.21
C HIS A 6 3.91 -10.29 -20.25
N ASP A 7 4.87 -9.77 -21.01
CA ASP A 7 6.22 -10.33 -21.01
C ASP A 7 6.96 -9.85 -19.76
N ARG A 8 7.85 -10.68 -19.20
CA ARG A 8 8.50 -10.42 -17.91
C ARG A 8 9.45 -9.21 -17.93
N SER A 9 9.72 -8.67 -19.13
CA SER A 9 10.56 -7.50 -19.38
C SER A 9 9.80 -6.17 -19.34
N ASP A 10 8.47 -6.23 -19.42
CA ASP A 10 7.65 -5.03 -19.48
C ASP A 10 7.36 -4.51 -18.07
N ASP A 11 7.49 -3.20 -17.86
CA ASP A 11 7.11 -2.57 -16.59
C ASP A 11 5.58 -2.60 -16.44
N LEU A 12 5.06 -3.36 -15.47
CA LEU A 12 3.63 -3.46 -15.19
C LEU A 12 3.24 -2.57 -14.01
N ASN A 13 2.32 -1.64 -14.25
CA ASN A 13 1.67 -0.85 -13.20
C ASN A 13 0.20 -1.25 -13.08
N LEU A 14 -0.29 -1.44 -11.86
CA LEU A 14 -1.66 -1.80 -11.56
C LEU A 14 -2.35 -0.67 -10.80
N ILE A 15 -3.57 -0.32 -11.23
CA ILE A 15 -4.43 0.64 -10.54
C ILE A 15 -5.64 -0.10 -9.99
N THR A 16 -5.81 -0.04 -8.66
CA THR A 16 -6.98 -0.61 -7.97
C THR A 16 -7.88 0.53 -7.50
N VAL A 17 -9.11 0.57 -8.01
CA VAL A 17 -10.12 1.55 -7.59
C VAL A 17 -11.16 0.85 -6.73
N SER A 18 -11.36 1.31 -5.51
CA SER A 18 -12.30 0.71 -4.56
C SER A 18 -12.74 1.71 -3.48
N HIS A 19 -13.46 1.21 -2.47
CA HIS A 19 -13.87 1.99 -1.31
C HIS A 19 -12.79 2.00 -0.23
N GLY A 20 -12.79 3.03 0.62
CA GLY A 20 -11.75 3.22 1.64
C GLY A 20 -11.57 2.03 2.59
N LEU A 21 -12.67 1.39 3.04
CA LEU A 21 -12.58 0.17 3.85
C LEU A 21 -11.90 -0.99 3.11
N ALA A 22 -12.25 -1.20 1.84
CA ALA A 22 -11.66 -2.28 1.04
C ALA A 22 -10.17 -2.05 0.79
N ILE A 23 -9.75 -0.80 0.54
CA ILE A 23 -8.34 -0.44 0.38
C ILE A 23 -7.58 -0.67 1.69
N ARG A 24 -8.12 -0.27 2.83
CA ARG A 24 -7.47 -0.52 4.13
C ARG A 24 -7.31 -2.01 4.43
N ILE A 25 -8.32 -2.84 4.12
CA ILE A 25 -8.24 -4.30 4.29
C ILE A 25 -7.20 -4.89 3.32
N PHE A 26 -7.15 -4.38 2.09
CA PHE A 26 -6.12 -4.78 1.12
C PHE A 26 -4.71 -4.49 1.65
N LEU A 27 -4.45 -3.27 2.13
CA LEU A 27 -3.15 -2.89 2.69
C LEU A 27 -2.80 -3.74 3.93
N MET A 28 -3.76 -3.95 4.84
CA MET A 28 -3.58 -4.83 6.00
C MET A 28 -3.18 -6.24 5.58
N LYS A 29 -3.84 -6.82 4.56
CA LYS A 29 -3.49 -8.16 4.08
C LYS A 29 -2.17 -8.20 3.33
N TRP A 30 -1.85 -7.17 2.56
CA TRP A 30 -0.62 -7.09 1.79
C TRP A 30 0.61 -7.00 2.69
N PHE A 31 0.62 -6.04 3.61
CA PHE A 31 1.72 -5.80 4.55
C PHE A 31 1.61 -6.65 5.83
N LYS A 32 0.65 -7.59 5.88
CA LYS A 32 0.42 -8.49 7.02
C LYS A 32 0.26 -7.76 8.36
N TRP A 33 -0.29 -6.54 8.34
CA TRP A 33 -0.52 -5.75 9.53
C TRP A 33 -1.51 -6.42 10.47
N THR A 34 -1.31 -6.19 11.77
CA THR A 34 -2.21 -6.66 12.83
C THR A 34 -3.56 -5.92 12.78
N VAL A 35 -4.59 -6.50 13.41
CA VAL A 35 -5.90 -5.84 13.56
C VAL A 35 -5.74 -4.48 14.23
N LYS A 36 -4.91 -4.40 15.27
CA LYS A 36 -4.63 -3.16 16.00
C LYS A 36 -4.04 -2.08 15.10
N GLN A 37 -3.05 -2.43 14.28
CA GLN A 37 -2.46 -1.52 13.29
C GLN A 37 -3.50 -1.06 12.26
N PHE A 38 -4.34 -1.98 11.77
CA PHE A 38 -5.43 -1.64 10.85
C PHE A 38 -6.44 -0.65 11.46
N GLU A 39 -6.79 -0.79 12.73
CA GLU A 39 -7.75 0.08 13.42
C GLU A 39 -7.26 1.53 13.52
N TYR A 40 -5.94 1.76 13.60
CA TYR A 40 -5.34 3.10 13.61
C TYR A 40 -5.33 3.79 12.24
N LEU A 41 -5.43 3.04 11.14
CA LEU A 41 -5.44 3.63 9.80
C LEU A 41 -6.63 4.57 9.62
N ASN A 42 -6.35 5.78 9.13
CA ASN A 42 -7.39 6.70 8.70
C ASN A 42 -8.03 6.20 7.40
N ASN A 43 -9.30 6.55 7.20
CA ASN A 43 -9.97 6.24 5.95
C ASN A 43 -9.37 7.09 4.83
N VAL A 44 -9.12 6.47 3.67
CA VAL A 44 -8.62 7.18 2.49
C VAL A 44 -9.69 8.18 2.03
N GLY A 45 -9.30 9.42 1.76
CA GLY A 45 -10.20 10.46 1.26
C GLY A 45 -10.75 10.14 -0.13
N ASN A 46 -11.84 10.82 -0.52
CA ASN A 46 -12.41 10.65 -1.84
C ASN A 46 -11.39 11.06 -2.92
N CYS A 47 -11.17 10.17 -3.90
CA CYS A 47 -10.18 10.34 -4.97
C CYS A 47 -8.72 10.47 -4.50
N GLU A 48 -8.43 10.22 -3.22
CA GLU A 48 -7.04 10.04 -2.78
C GLU A 48 -6.49 8.70 -3.26
N PHE A 49 -5.16 8.63 -3.39
CA PHE A 49 -4.46 7.43 -3.77
C PHE A 49 -3.24 7.20 -2.88
N ARG A 50 -2.75 5.96 -2.89
CA ARG A 50 -1.49 5.56 -2.26
C ARG A 50 -0.71 4.76 -3.29
N VAL A 51 0.59 5.04 -3.39
CA VAL A 51 1.49 4.34 -4.32
C VAL A 51 2.28 3.32 -3.53
N MET A 52 2.20 2.06 -3.95
CA MET A 52 3.09 0.99 -3.51
C MET A 52 4.09 0.74 -4.62
N GLN A 53 5.38 0.85 -4.32
CA GLN A 53 6.44 0.70 -5.32
C GLN A 53 7.28 -0.53 -5.01
N LEU A 54 7.55 -1.32 -6.04
CA LEU A 54 8.47 -2.44 -5.96
C LEU A 54 9.90 -1.91 -5.74
N GLY A 55 10.50 -2.24 -4.60
CA GLY A 55 11.88 -1.92 -4.29
C GLY A 55 12.86 -2.97 -4.84
N ASN A 56 14.16 -2.70 -4.72
CA ASN A 56 15.22 -3.58 -5.22
C ASN A 56 15.21 -4.98 -4.58
N GLY A 57 14.62 -5.13 -3.38
CA GLY A 57 14.46 -6.40 -2.69
C GLY A 57 13.33 -7.28 -3.21
N GLY A 58 12.55 -6.82 -4.19
CA GLY A 58 11.40 -7.56 -4.73
C GLY A 58 10.12 -7.45 -3.90
N GLU A 59 10.11 -6.56 -2.90
CA GLU A 59 8.95 -6.26 -2.07
C GLU A 59 8.41 -4.86 -2.38
N TYR A 60 7.09 -4.71 -2.25
CA TYR A 60 6.43 -3.42 -2.45
C TYR A 60 6.43 -2.63 -1.15
N SER A 61 6.69 -1.33 -1.21
CA SER A 61 6.76 -0.42 -0.06
C SER A 61 6.01 0.88 -0.34
N LEU A 62 5.52 1.52 0.73
CA LEU A 62 4.96 2.87 0.70
C LEU A 62 6.05 3.96 0.78
N VAL A 63 7.17 3.73 1.48
CA VAL A 63 8.22 4.75 1.76
C VAL A 63 8.84 5.31 0.49
N VAL A 64 8.84 4.55 -0.60
CA VAL A 64 9.49 4.98 -1.85
C VAL A 64 8.86 6.26 -2.44
N ASN A 65 7.56 6.49 -2.19
CA ASN A 65 6.84 7.63 -2.77
C ASN A 65 6.20 8.57 -1.73
N HIS A 66 6.30 8.27 -0.43
CA HIS A 66 5.62 9.01 0.63
C HIS A 66 6.56 9.27 1.80
N THR A 67 6.41 10.42 2.47
CA THR A 67 7.22 10.74 3.66
C THR A 67 6.65 10.10 4.93
N ASP A 68 7.48 10.00 5.97
CA ASP A 68 7.06 9.50 7.28
C ASP A 68 5.92 10.35 7.86
N GLU A 69 5.94 11.66 7.65
CA GLU A 69 4.88 12.58 8.10
C GLU A 69 3.55 12.27 7.41
N GLU A 70 3.54 12.09 6.08
CA GLU A 70 2.32 11.73 5.33
C GLU A 70 1.75 10.40 5.82
N MET A 71 2.62 9.40 6.03
CA MET A 71 2.20 8.09 6.53
C MET A 71 1.64 8.17 7.95
N GLN A 72 2.22 8.99 8.82
CA GLN A 72 1.69 9.24 10.16
C GLN A 72 0.33 9.93 10.11
N GLU A 73 0.13 10.89 9.21
CA GLU A 73 -1.16 11.53 8.98
C GLU A 73 -2.23 10.53 8.51
N TRP A 74 -1.84 9.46 7.83
CA TRP A 74 -2.73 8.35 7.46
C TRP A 74 -2.96 7.33 8.58
N GLY A 75 -2.36 7.54 9.76
CA GLY A 75 -2.53 6.69 10.92
C GLY A 75 -1.58 5.49 10.97
N LEU A 76 -0.51 5.48 10.18
CA LEU A 76 0.53 4.46 10.32
C LEU A 76 1.31 4.71 11.62
N SER A 77 1.50 3.66 12.41
CA SER A 77 2.39 3.72 13.57
C SER A 77 3.84 3.72 13.13
N ARG A 78 4.76 4.15 14.02
CA ARG A 78 6.20 4.10 13.77
C ARG A 78 6.69 2.69 13.39
N GLU A 79 6.19 1.68 14.10
CA GLU A 79 6.49 0.27 13.81
C GLU A 79 6.06 -0.12 12.37
N MET A 80 4.92 0.38 11.89
CA MET A 80 4.47 0.09 10.52
C MET A 80 5.37 0.76 9.48
N ILE A 81 5.83 1.98 9.76
CA ILE A 81 6.70 2.78 8.89
C ILE A 81 8.10 2.17 8.82
N GLU A 82 8.64 1.74 9.96
CA GLU A 82 9.96 1.07 10.04
C GLU A 82 10.00 -0.28 9.32
N ASP A 83 8.85 -0.94 9.15
CA ASP A 83 8.69 -2.22 8.42
C ASP A 83 8.43 -2.04 6.91
N GLN A 84 8.36 -0.79 6.42
CA GLN A 84 8.21 -0.49 4.99
C GLN A 84 9.53 -0.49 4.22
#